data_AF-A0A7C3Y6I9-F1
#
_entry.id   AF-A0A7C3Y6I9-F1
#
_cell.length_a   1.000
_cell.length_b   1.000
_cell.length_c   1.000
_cell.angle_alpha   90.00
_cell.angle_beta   90.00
_cell.angle_gamma   90.00
#
_symmetry.space_group_name_H-M   'P 1'
#
loop_
_entity.id
_entity.type
_entity.pdbx_description
1 polymer ?
#
loop_
_entity_poly.entity_id
_entity_poly.type
_entity_poly.pdbx_seq_one_letter_code
_entity_poly.pdbx_strand_id
1 'polypeptide(L)'
;MEGSKPQKTIDPAALEVLERARTLGLSTAFTRADAMKPCPIGEDGACCKNCYMGPCRLVKPGQRGICGATIETVASRNLARAIAAGASAHSDHGRDLAFTLQAVSK
;
A
#
# COMPACT_ATOMS: atom_id res chain seq x y z
N MET A 1 0.33 -35.15 -9.92
CA MET A 1 0.36 -34.01 -10.85
C MET A 1 0.07 -32.75 -10.05
N GLU A 2 1.13 -32.16 -9.48
CA GLU A 2 1.03 -30.92 -8.73
C GLU A 2 0.76 -29.79 -9.72
N GLY A 3 -0.42 -29.17 -9.62
CA GLY A 3 -0.82 -28.10 -10.52
C GLY A 3 0.20 -26.96 -10.51
N SER A 4 0.73 -26.64 -11.69
CA SER A 4 1.64 -25.51 -11.92
C SER A 4 1.10 -24.27 -11.21
N LYS A 5 1.79 -23.78 -10.17
CA LYS A 5 1.44 -22.50 -9.55
C LYS A 5 1.45 -21.41 -10.64
N PRO A 6 0.48 -20.49 -10.67
CA PRO A 6 0.45 -19.41 -11.65
C PRO A 6 1.75 -18.60 -11.56
N GLN A 7 2.30 -18.25 -12.73
CA GLN A 7 3.52 -17.45 -12.83
C GLN A 7 3.33 -16.10 -12.12
N LYS A 8 4.34 -15.70 -11.35
CA LYS A 8 4.28 -14.49 -10.50
C LYS A 8 4.38 -13.18 -11.27
N THR A 9 4.92 -13.25 -12.49
CA THR A 9 5.12 -12.14 -13.42
C THR A 9 5.11 -12.71 -14.82
N ILE A 10 4.75 -11.90 -15.80
CA ILE A 10 4.83 -12.24 -17.23
C ILE A 10 6.18 -11.85 -17.84
N ASP A 11 7.00 -11.09 -17.13
CA ASP A 11 8.33 -10.66 -17.58
C ASP A 11 9.32 -11.85 -17.54
N PRO A 12 9.87 -12.28 -18.69
CA PRO A 12 10.81 -13.41 -18.76
C PRO A 12 12.08 -13.21 -17.92
N ALA A 13 12.65 -12.00 -17.91
CA ALA A 13 13.87 -11.73 -17.15
C ALA A 13 13.60 -11.79 -15.65
N ALA A 14 12.45 -11.28 -15.22
CA ALA A 14 12.03 -11.39 -13.83
C ALA A 14 11.80 -12.85 -13.41
N LEU A 15 11.28 -13.71 -14.29
CA LEU A 15 11.14 -15.15 -14.01
C LEU A 15 12.49 -15.83 -13.75
N GLU A 16 13.50 -15.56 -14.58
CA GLU A 16 14.86 -16.10 -14.40
C GLU A 16 15.48 -15.67 -13.05
N VAL A 17 15.34 -14.39 -12.71
CA VAL A 17 15.87 -13.85 -11.45
C VAL A 17 15.11 -14.39 -10.25
N LEU A 18 13.79 -14.59 -10.35
CA LEU A 18 13.00 -15.18 -9.27
C LEU A 18 13.38 -16.63 -9.00
N GLU A 19 13.66 -17.41 -10.05
CA GLU A 19 14.14 -18.78 -9.90
C GLU A 19 15.53 -18.80 -9.27
N ARG A 20 16.43 -17.89 -9.68
CA ARG A 20 17.73 -17.74 -9.03
C ARG A 20 17.58 -17.38 -7.55
N ALA A 21 16.73 -16.41 -7.21
CA ALA A 21 16.46 -16.02 -5.83
C ALA A 21 15.94 -17.21 -5.00
N ARG A 22 15.04 -18.03 -5.58
CA ARG A 22 14.53 -19.26 -4.95
C ARG A 22 15.65 -20.25 -4.65
N THR A 23 16.54 -20.53 -5.61
CA THR A 23 17.67 -21.47 -5.41
C THR A 23 18.67 -20.99 -4.37
N LEU A 24 18.81 -19.67 -4.19
CA LEU A 24 19.67 -19.06 -3.18
C LEU A 24 18.97 -18.86 -1.82
N GLY A 25 17.68 -19.23 -1.69
CA GLY A 25 16.92 -19.02 -0.45
C GLY A 25 16.66 -17.54 -0.12
N LEU A 26 16.66 -16.66 -1.11
CA LEU A 26 16.49 -15.22 -0.93
C LEU A 26 15.01 -14.82 -0.97
N SER A 27 14.58 -13.97 -0.03
CA SER A 27 13.24 -13.40 -0.04
C SER A 27 13.11 -12.28 -1.07
N THR A 28 12.01 -12.30 -1.83
CA THR A 28 11.62 -11.26 -2.79
C THR A 28 10.24 -10.69 -2.44
N ALA A 29 9.86 -9.59 -3.09
CA ALA A 29 8.51 -9.01 -2.93
C ALA A 29 7.41 -10.04 -3.20
N PHE A 30 7.59 -10.92 -4.19
CA PHE A 30 6.64 -11.99 -4.52
C PHE A 30 6.50 -13.01 -3.40
N THR A 31 7.62 -13.47 -2.82
CA THR A 31 7.57 -14.41 -1.68
C THR A 31 6.90 -13.77 -0.44
N ARG A 32 7.08 -12.47 -0.22
CA ARG A 32 6.41 -11.76 0.88
C ARG A 32 4.92 -11.56 0.63
N ALA A 33 4.53 -11.30 -0.61
CA ALA A 33 3.12 -11.23 -1.00
C ALA A 33 2.41 -12.58 -0.79
N ASP A 34 3.05 -13.69 -1.16
CA ASP A 34 2.49 -15.03 -0.93
C ASP A 34 2.32 -15.38 0.55
N ALA A 35 3.27 -14.95 1.38
CA ALA A 35 3.24 -15.20 2.82
C ALA A 35 2.23 -14.30 3.57
N MET A 36 1.84 -13.17 2.99
CA MET A 36 1.02 -12.15 3.63
C MET A 36 -0.44 -12.23 3.16
N LYS A 37 -1.33 -12.72 4.02
CA LYS A 37 -2.78 -12.64 3.76
C LYS A 37 -3.25 -11.19 3.95
N PRO A 38 -4.04 -10.61 3.03
CA PRO A 38 -4.69 -9.33 3.24
C PRO A 38 -5.53 -9.33 4.53
N CYS A 39 -5.48 -8.22 5.28
CA CYS A 39 -6.37 -8.05 6.42
C CYS A 39 -7.75 -7.67 5.91
N PRO A 40 -8.80 -8.48 6.15
CA PRO A 40 -10.13 -8.24 5.56
C PRO A 40 -10.72 -6.87 5.96
N ILE A 41 -10.48 -6.43 7.20
CA ILE A 41 -10.95 -5.13 7.71
C ILE A 41 -10.22 -3.96 7.04
N GLY A 42 -8.93 -4.14 6.77
CA GLY A 42 -8.09 -3.11 6.15
C GLY A 42 -8.36 -3.00 4.65
N GLU A 43 -8.56 -4.14 3.99
CA GLU A 43 -8.90 -4.24 2.57
C GLU A 43 -10.21 -3.51 2.25
N ASP A 44 -11.23 -3.67 3.11
CA ASP A 44 -12.50 -2.95 3.00
C ASP A 44 -12.43 -1.47 3.42
N GLY A 45 -11.26 -0.99 3.87
CA GLY A 45 -11.07 0.37 4.37
C GLY A 45 -11.80 0.66 5.69
N ALA A 46 -12.24 -0.36 6.43
CA ALA A 46 -13.08 -0.26 7.63
C ALA A 46 -12.30 -0.11 8.95
N CYS A 47 -10.97 0.00 8.89
CA CYS A 47 -10.10 0.23 10.03
C CYS A 47 -9.65 1.70 10.12
N CYS A 48 -9.85 2.34 11.28
CA CYS A 48 -9.39 3.70 11.54
C CYS A 48 -8.34 3.71 12.66
N LYS A 49 -7.16 4.25 12.35
CA LYS A 49 -6.04 4.43 13.31
C LYS A 49 -5.52 5.88 13.38
N ASN A 50 -6.39 6.85 13.12
CA ASN A 50 -6.04 8.26 13.01
C ASN A 50 -5.80 8.98 14.35
N CYS A 51 -6.13 8.35 15.48
CA CYS A 51 -5.95 8.92 16.81
C CYS A 51 -5.67 7.81 17.84
N TYR A 52 -5.32 8.23 19.06
CA TYR A 52 -5.00 7.33 20.18
C TYR A 52 -6.20 6.70 20.88
N MET A 53 -7.44 7.08 20.53
CA MET A 53 -8.64 6.40 21.03
C MET A 53 -8.89 5.08 20.29
N GLY A 54 -8.40 4.95 19.05
CA GLY A 54 -8.53 3.74 18.24
C GLY A 54 -7.54 2.63 18.64
N PRO A 55 -7.42 1.56 17.83
CA PRO A 55 -8.00 1.41 16.50
C PRO A 55 -9.51 1.12 16.53
N CYS A 56 -10.29 1.85 15.73
CA CYS A 56 -11.71 1.55 15.50
C CYS A 56 -11.85 0.57 14.33
N ARG A 57 -12.75 -0.41 14.45
CA ARG A 57 -13.07 -1.41 13.41
C ARG A 57 -14.57 -1.43 13.16
N LEU A 58 -15.01 -1.15 11.94
CA LEU A 58 -16.42 -0.99 11.58
C LEU A 58 -16.88 -2.13 10.68
N VAL A 59 -17.20 -3.28 11.28
CA VAL A 59 -17.47 -4.54 10.56
C VAL A 59 -18.95 -4.94 10.56
N LYS A 60 -19.80 -4.22 11.32
CA LYS A 60 -21.25 -4.46 11.35
C LYS A 60 -22.02 -3.24 10.85
N PRO A 61 -23.20 -3.43 10.23
CA PRO A 61 -24.06 -2.32 9.83
C PRO A 61 -24.37 -1.37 10.99
N GLY A 62 -24.36 -0.07 10.72
CA GLY A 62 -24.67 0.97 11.71
C GLY A 62 -23.57 1.27 12.73
N GLN A 63 -22.42 0.59 12.68
CA GLN A 63 -21.30 0.92 13.57
C GLN A 63 -20.69 2.28 13.26
N ARG A 64 -20.20 2.92 14.33
CA ARG A 64 -19.43 4.16 14.28
C ARG A 64 -18.15 3.99 15.10
N GLY A 65 -17.12 4.75 14.76
CA GLY A 65 -15.91 4.86 15.58
C GLY A 65 -16.22 5.52 16.93
N ILE A 66 -15.26 5.48 17.85
CA ILE A 66 -15.41 6.06 19.20
C ILE A 66 -15.82 7.54 19.15
N CYS A 67 -15.32 8.29 18.17
CA CYS A 67 -15.68 9.70 17.96
C CYS A 67 -16.98 9.91 17.15
N GLY A 68 -17.73 8.86 16.82
CA GLY A 68 -18.95 8.93 16.02
C GLY A 68 -18.74 8.85 14.50
N ALA A 69 -17.51 8.69 14.02
CA ALA A 69 -17.24 8.58 12.58
C ALA A 69 -17.88 7.33 11.96
N THR A 70 -18.61 7.49 10.86
CA THR A 70 -19.24 6.38 10.11
C THR A 70 -18.23 5.63 9.25
N ILE A 71 -18.63 4.48 8.68
CA ILE A 71 -17.77 3.69 7.78
C ILE A 71 -17.38 4.48 6.52
N GLU A 72 -18.31 5.25 5.95
CA GLU A 72 -18.06 6.11 4.79
C GLU A 72 -17.00 7.16 5.14
N THR A 73 -17.12 7.78 6.31
CA THR A 73 -16.14 8.75 6.80
C THR A 73 -14.75 8.12 6.98
N VAL A 74 -14.68 6.91 7.53
CA VAL A 74 -13.41 6.20 7.74
C VAL A 74 -12.77 5.80 6.41
N ALA A 75 -13.54 5.22 5.48
CA ALA A 75 -13.06 4.85 4.15
C ALA A 75 -12.56 6.08 3.37
N SER A 76 -13.32 7.19 3.37
CA SER A 76 -12.91 8.45 2.74
C SER A 76 -11.61 9.00 3.34
N ARG A 77 -11.43 8.93 4.66
CA ARG A 77 -10.18 9.36 5.31
C ARG A 77 -8.99 8.51 4.91
N ASN A 78 -9.17 7.19 4.82
CA ASN A 78 -8.11 6.28 4.41
C ASN A 78 -7.68 6.56 2.96
N LEU A 79 -8.64 6.75 2.05
CA LEU A 79 -8.37 7.15 0.67
C LEU A 79 -7.68 8.52 0.58
N ALA A 80 -8.20 9.53 1.29
CA ALA A 80 -7.65 10.88 1.26
C ALA A 80 -6.19 10.92 1.74
N ARG A 81 -5.80 10.10 2.73
CA ARG A 81 -4.40 9.98 3.16
C ARG A 81 -3.51 9.35 2.10
N ALA A 82 -3.99 8.34 1.37
CA ALA A 82 -3.23 7.75 0.25
C ALA A 82 -3.00 8.77 -0.87
N ILE A 83 -4.03 9.56 -1.21
CA ILE A 83 -3.93 10.66 -2.19
C ILE A 83 -2.93 11.71 -1.69
N ALA A 84 -3.03 12.14 -0.43
CA ALA A 84 -2.13 13.13 0.14
C ALA A 84 -0.67 12.65 0.14
N ALA A 85 -0.42 11.36 0.41
CA ALA A 85 0.93 10.78 0.33
C ALA A 85 1.49 10.87 -1.10
N GLY A 86 0.73 10.45 -2.11
CA GLY A 86 1.16 10.57 -3.52
C GLY A 86 1.36 12.02 -3.97
N ALA A 87 0.44 12.91 -3.61
CA ALA A 87 0.54 14.34 -3.91
C ALA A 87 1.78 14.96 -3.27
N SER A 88 2.10 14.58 -2.02
CA SER A 88 3.31 15.08 -1.34
C SER A 88 4.60 14.64 -2.04
N ALA A 89 4.68 13.39 -2.52
CA ALA A 89 5.83 12.89 -3.26
C ALA A 89 6.05 13.64 -4.58
N HIS A 90 4.99 13.85 -5.37
CA HIS A 90 5.09 14.62 -6.61
C HIS A 90 5.36 16.11 -6.35
N SER A 91 4.78 16.69 -5.29
CA SER A 91 5.05 18.07 -4.94
C SER A 91 6.51 18.30 -4.56
N ASP A 92 7.12 17.37 -3.82
CA ASP A 92 8.52 17.49 -3.41
C ASP A 92 9.47 17.27 -4.60
N HIS A 93 9.20 16.25 -5.42
CA HIS A 93 9.93 16.02 -6.68
C HIS A 93 9.91 17.25 -7.59
N GLY A 94 8.74 17.86 -7.80
CA GLY A 94 8.62 19.07 -8.64
C GLY A 94 9.31 20.29 -8.03
N ARG A 95 9.24 20.44 -6.70
CA ARG A 95 9.92 21.53 -5.97
C ARG A 95 11.44 21.42 -6.09
N ASP A 96 12.00 20.20 -5.98
CA ASP A 96 13.44 19.95 -6.10
C ASP A 96 13.97 20.37 -7.47
N LEU A 97 13.27 19.99 -8.55
CA LEU A 97 13.62 20.43 -9.90
C LEU A 97 13.53 21.94 -10.08
N ALA A 98 12.49 22.59 -9.54
CA ALA A 98 12.33 24.04 -9.62
C ALA A 98 13.49 24.78 -8.95
N PHE A 99 13.93 24.33 -7.77
CA PHE A 99 15.08 24.91 -7.07
C PHE A 99 16.41 24.60 -7.76
N THR A 100 16.57 23.41 -8.32
CA THR A 100 17.75 23.06 -9.12
C THR A 100 17.89 23.99 -10.32
N LEU A 101 16.80 24.21 -11.07
CA LEU A 101 16.80 25.14 -12.20
C LEU A 101 17.12 26.57 -11.76
N GLN A 102 16.48 27.05 -10.69
CA GLN A 102 16.74 28.39 -10.14
C GLN A 102 18.21 28.60 -9.74
N ALA A 103 18.88 27.55 -9.24
CA ALA A 103 20.27 27.61 -8.83
C ALA A 103 21.26 27.76 -10.01
N VAL A 104 20.89 27.27 -11.20
CA VAL A 104 21.78 27.26 -12.38
C VAL A 104 21.37 28.25 -13.47
N SER A 105 20.18 28.85 -13.39
CA SER A 105 19.64 29.71 -14.45
C SER A 105 20.11 31.17 -14.38
N LYS A 106 21.27 31.46 -13.78
CA LYS A 106 21.85 32.81 -13.69
C LYS A 106 23.17 32.89 -14.44
#